data_AF-A0A399NC01-F1
#
_entry.id   AF-A0A399NC01-F1
#
_cell.length_a   1.000
_cell.length_b   1.000
_cell.length_c   1.000
_cell.angle_alpha   90.00
_cell.angle_beta   90.00
_cell.angle_gamma   90.00
#
_symmetry.space_group_name_H-M   'P 1'
#
loop_
_entity.id
_entity.type
_entity.pdbx_description
1 polymer ?
#
loop_
_entity_poly.entity_id
_entity_poly.type
_entity_poly.pdbx_seq_one_letter_code
_entity_poly.pdbx_strand_id
1 'polypeptide(L)'
;MERRAGRVGRPARVSRRLIAEAALEVGLSTLTLTSLAHRLGVDHSTLYRHVASRDDIVLLACDTAIARMDWPTVPDLPAAQLVAPDDTSWRTYLEQAVARIWDMYDR
;
A
#
# COMPACT_ATOMS: atom_id res chain seq x y z
N MET A 1 -16.76 -26.62 -27.11
CA MET A 1 -16.57 -25.22 -27.53
C MET A 1 -15.45 -24.61 -26.69
N GLU A 2 -14.20 -24.76 -27.13
CA GLU A 2 -13.02 -24.21 -26.44
C GLU A 2 -12.92 -22.69 -26.66
N ARG A 3 -12.81 -21.94 -25.57
CA ARG A 3 -12.49 -20.51 -25.61
C ARG A 3 -10.99 -20.37 -25.87
N ARG A 4 -10.64 -19.80 -27.02
CA ARG A 4 -9.25 -19.45 -27.39
C ARG A 4 -8.65 -18.55 -26.31
N ALA A 5 -7.59 -19.00 -25.67
CA ALA A 5 -6.73 -18.17 -24.84
C ALA A 5 -6.12 -17.06 -25.72
N GLY A 6 -6.56 -15.83 -25.51
CA GLY A 6 -5.95 -14.66 -26.13
C GLY A 6 -4.48 -14.57 -25.69
N ARG A 7 -3.57 -14.37 -26.64
CA ARG A 7 -2.15 -14.10 -26.37
C ARG A 7 -2.04 -13.05 -25.27
N VAL A 8 -1.49 -13.44 -24.12
CA VAL A 8 -1.11 -12.51 -23.06
C VAL A 8 -0.02 -11.62 -23.66
N GLY A 9 -0.39 -10.40 -24.07
CA GLY A 9 0.55 -9.40 -24.53
C GLY A 9 1.54 -9.05 -23.40
N ARG A 10 2.67 -8.42 -23.76
CA ARG A 10 3.69 -7.94 -22.81
C ARG A 10 2.99 -7.27 -21.60
N PRO A 11 3.29 -7.68 -20.36
CA PRO A 11 2.62 -7.14 -19.18
C PRO A 11 2.67 -5.61 -19.20
N ALA A 12 1.58 -4.99 -18.75
CA ALA A 12 1.46 -3.52 -18.73
C ALA A 12 2.70 -2.93 -18.05
N ARG A 13 3.41 -2.04 -18.75
CA ARG A 13 4.64 -1.42 -18.26
C ARG A 13 4.41 -0.59 -16.99
N VAL A 14 3.16 -0.14 -16.76
CA VAL A 14 2.76 0.69 -15.63
C VAL A 14 1.43 0.21 -15.09
N SER A 15 1.29 0.22 -13.76
CA SER A 15 0.03 -0.01 -13.04
C SER A 15 0.02 0.87 -11.80
N ARG A 16 -1.16 1.04 -11.18
CA ARG A 16 -1.29 1.73 -9.88
C ARG A 16 -0.35 1.13 -8.83
N ARG A 17 -0.27 -0.21 -8.74
CA ARG A 17 0.64 -0.89 -7.81
C ARG A 17 2.11 -0.54 -8.08
N LEU A 18 2.56 -0.60 -9.34
CA LEU A 18 3.95 -0.27 -9.70
C LEU A 18 4.28 1.21 -9.44
N ILE A 19 3.32 2.11 -9.67
CA ILE A 19 3.45 3.54 -9.35
C ILE A 19 3.67 3.74 -7.85
N ALA A 20 2.88 3.08 -7.01
CA ALA A 20 3.00 3.17 -5.56
C ALA A 20 4.34 2.63 -5.05
N GLU A 21 4.76 1.46 -5.55
CA GLU A 21 6.05 0.85 -5.22
C GLU A 21 7.21 1.78 -5.60
N ALA A 22 7.22 2.29 -6.83
CA ALA A 22 8.25 3.22 -7.27
C ALA A 22 8.24 4.54 -6.48
N ALA A 23 7.07 5.04 -6.06
CA ALA A 23 6.97 6.22 -5.22
C ALA A 23 7.56 6.00 -3.82
N LEU A 24 7.34 4.83 -3.22
CA LEU A 24 7.95 4.45 -1.94
C LEU A 24 9.47 4.32 -2.06
N GLU A 25 9.98 3.78 -3.17
CA GLU A 25 11.42 3.67 -3.43
C GLU A 25 12.10 5.03 -3.66
N VAL A 26 11.43 5.97 -4.33
CA VAL A 26 11.92 7.34 -4.54
C VAL A 26 11.94 8.13 -3.23
N GLY A 27 10.99 7.85 -2.34
CA GLY A 27 10.76 8.58 -1.10
C GLY A 27 9.72 9.69 -1.28
N LEU A 28 8.76 9.76 -0.36
CA LEU A 28 7.60 10.66 -0.47
C LEU A 28 7.95 12.14 -0.31
N SER A 29 9.01 12.45 0.44
CA SER A 29 9.50 13.83 0.68
C SER A 29 10.14 14.45 -0.57
N THR A 30 10.75 13.63 -1.42
CA THR A 30 11.44 14.04 -2.66
C THR A 30 10.62 13.72 -3.91
N LEU A 31 9.44 13.13 -3.74
CA LEU A 31 8.61 12.65 -4.84
C LEU A 31 8.15 13.79 -5.76
N THR A 32 8.50 13.65 -7.03
CA THR A 32 7.99 14.48 -8.14
C THR A 32 7.50 13.55 -9.26
N LEU A 33 6.63 14.06 -10.15
CA LEU A 33 6.21 13.28 -11.32
C LEU A 33 7.41 12.92 -12.21
N THR A 34 8.44 13.77 -12.25
CA THR A 34 9.67 13.56 -13.02
C THR A 34 10.56 12.49 -12.43
N SER A 35 10.80 12.51 -11.11
CA SER A 35 11.58 11.43 -10.46
C SER A 35 10.89 10.08 -10.60
N LEU A 36 9.55 10.06 -10.52
CA LEU A 36 8.76 8.85 -10.70
C LEU A 36 8.75 8.33 -12.14
N ALA A 37 8.53 9.20 -13.12
CA ALA A 37 8.57 8.85 -14.55
C ALA A 37 9.94 8.30 -14.96
N HIS A 38 11.01 8.95 -14.49
CA HIS A 38 12.38 8.49 -14.68
C HIS A 38 12.60 7.11 -14.05
N ARG A 39 12.16 6.89 -12.79
CA ARG A 39 12.26 5.60 -12.10
C ARG A 39 11.56 4.47 -12.86
N LEU A 40 10.39 4.75 -13.43
CA LEU A 40 9.58 3.79 -14.17
C LEU A 40 9.97 3.66 -15.66
N GLY A 41 10.85 4.53 -16.17
CA GLY A 41 11.25 4.54 -17.59
C GLY A 41 10.11 4.87 -18.55
N VAL A 42 9.20 5.78 -18.16
CA VAL A 42 8.02 6.17 -18.95
C VAL A 42 7.85 7.69 -19.01
N ASP A 43 7.09 8.18 -19.98
CA ASP A 43 6.69 9.59 -20.04
C ASP A 43 5.63 9.95 -18.98
N HIS A 44 5.58 11.23 -18.55
CA HIS A 44 4.58 11.73 -17.61
C HIS A 44 3.13 11.44 -18.05
N SER A 45 2.84 11.53 -19.34
CA SER A 45 1.51 11.27 -19.89
C SER A 45 1.03 9.84 -19.66
N THR A 46 1.95 8.88 -19.48
CA THR A 46 1.64 7.50 -19.12
C THR A 46 1.17 7.39 -17.66
N LEU A 47 1.78 8.16 -16.75
CA LEU A 47 1.40 8.18 -15.34
C LEU A 47 -0.04 8.70 -15.16
N TYR A 48 -0.40 9.79 -15.85
CA TYR A 48 -1.73 10.40 -15.74
C TYR A 48 -2.89 9.50 -16.20
N ARG A 49 -2.62 8.39 -16.89
CA ARG A 49 -3.63 7.37 -17.20
C ARG A 49 -4.04 6.54 -15.98
N HIS A 50 -3.23 6.57 -14.92
CA HIS A 50 -3.40 5.75 -13.73
C HIS A 50 -3.64 6.56 -12.45
N VAL A 51 -3.21 7.82 -12.42
CA VAL A 51 -3.29 8.72 -11.26
C VAL A 51 -3.71 10.12 -11.72
N ALA A 52 -4.56 10.82 -10.98
CA ALA A 52 -5.02 12.15 -11.38
C ALA A 52 -4.10 13.26 -10.88
N SER A 53 -3.33 13.02 -9.82
CA SER A 53 -2.49 14.04 -9.17
C SER A 53 -1.24 13.44 -8.50
N ARG A 54 -0.35 14.31 -8.03
CA ARG A 54 0.75 13.90 -7.14
C ARG A 54 0.22 13.37 -5.82
N ASP A 55 -0.82 13.99 -5.28
CA ASP A 55 -1.40 13.58 -3.99
C ASP A 55 -2.06 12.20 -4.10
N ASP A 56 -2.66 11.87 -5.25
CA ASP A 56 -3.15 10.52 -5.54
C ASP A 56 -2.03 9.48 -5.47
N ILE A 57 -0.83 9.82 -5.97
CA ILE A 57 0.33 8.93 -5.90
C ILE A 57 0.76 8.75 -4.44
N VAL A 58 0.83 9.83 -3.67
CA VAL A 58 1.20 9.79 -2.25
C VAL A 58 0.21 8.93 -1.47
N LEU A 59 -1.10 9.14 -1.64
CA LEU A 59 -2.14 8.34 -1.00
C LEU A 59 -2.01 6.86 -1.37
N LEU A 60 -1.82 6.56 -2.65
CA LEU A 60 -1.66 5.19 -3.12
C LEU A 60 -0.39 4.51 -2.57
N ALA A 61 0.69 5.27 -2.43
CA ALA A 61 1.92 4.81 -1.80
C ALA A 61 1.72 4.54 -0.30
N CYS A 62 1.04 5.45 0.42
CA CYS A 62 0.68 5.26 1.82
C CYS A 62 -0.20 4.01 2.01
N ASP A 63 -1.27 3.86 1.22
CA ASP A 63 -2.13 2.67 1.25
C ASP A 63 -1.33 1.39 1.02
N THR A 64 -0.39 1.43 0.06
CA THR A 64 0.48 0.28 -0.24
C THR A 64 1.43 -0.03 0.91
N ALA A 65 2.00 0.99 1.55
CA ALA A 65 2.88 0.81 2.71
C ALA A 65 2.12 0.22 3.90
N ILE A 66 0.97 0.80 4.24
CA ILE A 66 0.06 0.36 5.31
C ILE A 66 -0.40 -1.08 5.07
N ALA A 67 -0.80 -1.43 3.84
CA ALA A 67 -1.25 -2.78 3.49
C ALA A 67 -0.13 -3.84 3.57
N ARG A 68 1.14 -3.43 3.52
CA ARG A 68 2.31 -4.31 3.64
C ARG A 68 2.87 -4.42 5.05
N MET A 69 2.37 -3.60 5.97
CA MET A 69 2.82 -3.66 7.35
C MET A 69 2.54 -5.04 7.94
N ASP A 70 3.47 -5.51 8.76
CA ASP A 70 3.27 -6.67 9.62
C ASP A 70 2.38 -6.26 10.80
N TRP A 71 1.07 -6.23 10.55
CA TRP A 71 0.07 -5.91 11.57
C TRP A 71 0.03 -7.01 12.64
N PRO A 72 -0.19 -6.64 13.92
CA PRO A 72 -0.46 -7.64 14.94
C PRO A 72 -1.67 -8.48 14.54
N THR A 73 -1.69 -9.74 14.99
CA THR A 73 -2.82 -10.63 14.73
C THR A 73 -4.00 -10.20 15.59
N VAL A 74 -5.17 -10.06 14.97
CA VAL A 74 -6.42 -9.86 15.71
C VAL A 74 -6.68 -11.12 16.55
N PRO A 75 -6.84 -11.00 17.88
CA PRO A 75 -7.10 -12.16 18.72
C PRO A 75 -8.34 -12.92 18.27
N ASP A 76 -8.20 -14.22 17.97
CA ASP A 76 -9.33 -15.11 17.68
C ASP A 76 -9.91 -15.63 18.99
N LEU A 77 -10.69 -14.78 19.66
CA LEU A 77 -11.32 -15.07 20.94
C LEU A 77 -12.84 -15.24 20.76
N PRO A 78 -13.49 -16.11 21.56
CA PRO A 78 -14.94 -16.19 21.59
C PRO A 78 -15.57 -14.83 21.87
N ALA A 79 -16.70 -14.51 21.21
CA ALA A 79 -17.40 -13.24 21.39
C ALA A 79 -17.72 -12.91 22.87
N ALA A 80 -18.00 -13.94 23.68
CA ALA A 80 -18.25 -13.78 25.12
C ALA A 80 -17.03 -13.22 25.90
N GLN A 81 -15.81 -13.52 25.46
CA GLN A 81 -14.57 -12.99 26.05
C GLN A 81 -14.30 -11.56 25.59
N LEU A 82 -14.61 -11.22 24.34
CA LEU A 82 -14.42 -9.86 23.79
C LEU A 82 -15.34 -8.80 24.40
N VAL A 83 -16.46 -9.22 25.00
CA VAL A 83 -17.41 -8.30 25.69
C VAL A 83 -17.27 -8.34 27.20
N ALA A 84 -16.32 -9.13 27.73
CA ALA A 84 -16.10 -9.22 29.16
C ALA A 84 -15.62 -7.86 29.71
N PRO A 85 -16.09 -7.40 30.88
CA PRO A 85 -15.72 -6.09 31.42
C PRO A 85 -14.21 -5.92 31.67
N ASP A 86 -13.49 -7.01 31.85
CA ASP A 86 -12.05 -7.09 32.08
C ASP A 86 -11.25 -7.41 30.81
N ASP A 87 -11.90 -7.45 29.63
CA ASP A 87 -11.19 -7.65 28.37
C ASP A 87 -10.23 -6.50 28.06
N THR A 88 -8.97 -6.87 27.86
CA THR A 88 -7.87 -5.97 27.48
C THR A 88 -7.22 -6.37 26.16
N SER A 89 -7.79 -7.34 25.45
CA SER A 89 -7.28 -7.84 24.17
C SER A 89 -7.28 -6.74 23.09
N TRP A 90 -8.35 -5.94 23.02
CA TRP A 90 -8.44 -4.77 22.13
C TRP A 90 -7.33 -3.75 22.42
N ARG A 91 -7.04 -3.50 23.70
CA ARG A 91 -6.02 -2.53 24.13
C ARG A 91 -4.64 -3.02 23.73
N THR A 92 -4.34 -4.28 24.02
CA THR A 92 -3.08 -4.92 23.66
C THR A 92 -2.86 -4.89 22.14
N TYR A 93 -3.89 -5.21 21.36
CA TYR A 93 -3.85 -5.12 19.90
C TYR A 93 -3.56 -3.68 19.43
N LEU A 94 -4.25 -2.67 19.97
CA LEU A 94 -4.05 -1.27 19.59
C LEU A 94 -2.64 -0.77 19.96
N GLU A 95 -2.14 -1.14 21.14
CA GLU A 95 -0.78 -0.79 21.57
C GLU A 95 0.26 -1.38 20.59
N GLN A 96 0.10 -2.65 20.20
CA GLN A 96 0.96 -3.27 19.19
C GLN A 96 0.81 -2.62 17.81
N ALA A 97 -0.42 -2.34 17.37
CA ALA A 97 -0.70 -1.76 16.06
C ALA A 97 -0.09 -0.35 15.92
N VAL A 98 -0.27 0.48 16.94
CA VAL A 98 0.29 1.84 16.99
C VAL A 98 1.82 1.79 17.02
N ALA A 99 2.43 0.87 17.78
CA ALA A 99 3.88 0.70 17.78
C ALA A 99 4.42 0.37 16.38
N ARG A 100 3.74 -0.48 15.61
CA ARG A 100 4.14 -0.79 14.22
C ARG A 100 4.01 0.40 13.27
N ILE A 101 2.98 1.23 13.45
CA ILE A 101 2.83 2.48 12.67
C ILE A 101 3.97 3.43 13.01
N TRP A 102 4.33 3.56 14.29
CA TRP A 102 5.41 4.43 14.73
C TRP A 102 6.78 3.98 14.20
N ASP A 103 7.08 2.69 14.27
CA ASP A 103 8.30 2.08 13.70
C ASP A 103 8.44 2.32 12.18
N MET A 104 7.33 2.54 11.46
CA MET A 104 7.36 2.89 10.04
C MET A 104 7.86 4.32 9.81
N TYR A 105 7.55 5.26 10.71
CA TYR A 105 7.96 6.66 10.59
C TYR A 105 9.38 6.92 11.09
N ASP A 106 9.86 6.14 12.06
CA ASP A 106 11.20 6.28 12.64
C ASP A 106 12.33 5.64 11.79
N ARG A 107 12.02 5.14 10.59
CA ARG A 107 12.97 4.48 9.67
C ARG A 107 13.46 5.35 8.52
#